data_AF-A0A1I4L5S3-F1
#
_entry.id   AF-A0A1I4L5S3-F1
#
_cell.length_a   1.000
_cell.length_b   1.000
_cell.length_c   1.000
_cell.angle_alpha   90.00
_cell.angle_beta   90.00
_cell.angle_gamma   90.00
#
_symmetry.space_group_name_H-M   'P 1'
#
loop_
_entity.id
_entity.type
_entity.pdbx_description
1 polymer ?
#
loop_
_entity_poly.entity_id
_entity_poly.type
_entity_poly.pdbx_seq_one_letter_code
_entity_poly.pdbx_strand_id
1 'polypeptide(L)'
;MDTLHISGSSEFSYASYDKMLEKIKSVTSGPIYIVDLRQESHGFVNGIGVSAYISRDWVNVGKSVAQVEKDEKAWLRSALKSPIEISELDDDKKPYETYKIAVDNALTEKEFVTSRGQNYLRIQATDHSSFTNEQVNDFVKFYKKLPQNAWLHFHCMAGEGRTTQIMVMYDILRNGKQVSFEDIVNRQYLLGGNNATKITVSNEKDAYKVPLYKEKVKLLKMFYEYVTTSPDDLPISWSKWIKEHNHIQE
;
A
#
# COMPACT_ATOMS: atom_id res chain seq x y z
N MET A 1 -7.66 18.34 8.42
CA MET A 1 -7.60 16.86 8.35
C MET A 1 -8.98 16.26 8.15
N ASP A 2 -10.02 16.87 8.70
CA ASP A 2 -11.40 16.35 8.72
C ASP A 2 -11.98 15.99 7.35
N THR A 3 -11.49 16.62 6.27
CA THR A 3 -11.92 16.40 4.88
C THR A 3 -10.95 15.56 4.05
N LEU A 4 -9.97 14.91 4.70
CA LEU A 4 -8.97 14.08 4.01
C LEU A 4 -9.58 12.74 3.55
N HIS A 5 -10.49 12.16 4.36
CA HIS A 5 -11.23 10.94 4.05
C HIS A 5 -10.32 9.74 3.68
N ILE A 6 -9.33 9.46 4.53
CA ILE A 6 -8.47 8.29 4.38
C ILE A 6 -8.37 7.50 5.67
N SER A 7 -7.99 6.24 5.53
CA SER A 7 -7.63 5.34 6.63
C SER A 7 -6.53 4.39 6.16
N GLY A 8 -5.83 3.78 7.11
CA GLY A 8 -4.83 2.76 6.81
C GLY A 8 -4.86 1.60 7.79
N SER A 9 -4.50 0.40 7.34
CA SER A 9 -4.31 -0.77 8.20
C SER A 9 -3.29 -1.77 7.65
N SER A 10 -3.02 -2.80 8.46
CA SER A 10 -2.44 -4.07 8.01
C SER A 10 -3.41 -4.84 7.09
N GLU A 11 -2.97 -6.01 6.65
CA GLU A 11 -3.85 -6.98 6.01
C GLU A 11 -5.01 -7.37 6.95
N PHE A 12 -6.08 -7.90 6.34
CA PHE A 12 -7.32 -8.22 7.03
C PHE A 12 -7.84 -9.62 6.65
N SER A 13 -8.66 -10.19 7.53
CA SER A 13 -9.52 -11.33 7.23
C SER A 13 -10.89 -10.82 6.76
N TYR A 14 -11.80 -11.74 6.41
CA TYR A 14 -13.19 -11.35 6.10
C TYR A 14 -13.84 -10.59 7.26
N ALA A 15 -13.67 -11.10 8.48
CA ALA A 15 -14.31 -10.53 9.67
C ALA A 15 -13.76 -9.14 10.02
N SER A 16 -12.44 -8.93 9.93
CA SER A 16 -11.87 -7.61 10.21
C SER A 16 -12.15 -6.60 9.09
N TYR A 17 -12.22 -7.06 7.83
CA TYR A 17 -12.67 -6.23 6.71
C TYR A 17 -14.09 -5.73 6.90
N ASP A 18 -15.03 -6.61 7.26
CA ASP A 18 -16.44 -6.23 7.40
C ASP A 18 -16.63 -5.20 8.52
N LYS A 19 -15.89 -5.34 9.65
CA LYS A 19 -15.86 -4.35 10.73
C LYS A 19 -15.24 -3.01 10.31
N MET A 20 -14.14 -3.06 9.58
CA MET A 20 -13.51 -1.86 9.02
C MET A 20 -14.48 -1.12 8.09
N LEU A 21 -15.17 -1.86 7.21
CA LEU A 21 -16.12 -1.28 6.27
C LEU A 21 -17.32 -0.64 6.97
N GLU A 22 -17.85 -1.29 8.01
CA GLU A 22 -18.89 -0.70 8.87
C GLU A 22 -18.42 0.63 9.47
N LYS A 23 -17.19 0.66 10.00
CA LYS A 23 -16.64 1.89 10.60
C LYS A 23 -16.48 3.00 9.56
N ILE A 24 -15.96 2.71 8.37
CA ILE A 24 -15.82 3.70 7.30
C ILE A 24 -17.20 4.23 6.88
N LYS A 25 -18.17 3.35 6.67
CA LYS A 25 -19.55 3.75 6.29
C LYS A 25 -20.25 4.60 7.35
N SER A 26 -19.84 4.51 8.62
CA SER A 26 -20.38 5.37 9.68
C SER A 26 -19.94 6.84 9.57
N VAL A 27 -18.88 7.14 8.80
CA VAL A 27 -18.28 8.47 8.70
C VAL A 27 -18.21 9.02 7.27
N THR A 28 -18.64 8.25 6.27
CA THR A 28 -18.73 8.71 4.88
C THR A 28 -19.92 8.12 4.15
N SER A 29 -20.51 8.91 3.25
CA SER A 29 -21.49 8.47 2.26
C SER A 29 -20.92 8.40 0.83
N GLY A 30 -19.63 8.70 0.67
CA GLY A 30 -18.94 8.66 -0.62
C GLY A 30 -18.50 7.25 -1.01
N PRO A 31 -18.06 7.07 -2.27
CA PRO A 31 -17.52 5.79 -2.72
C PRO A 31 -16.25 5.44 -1.95
N ILE A 32 -16.17 4.18 -1.50
CA ILE A 32 -15.01 3.66 -0.77
C ILE A 32 -14.13 2.90 -1.76
N TYR A 33 -12.82 3.16 -1.68
CA TYR A 33 -11.77 2.50 -2.44
C TYR A 33 -10.86 1.76 -1.47
N ILE A 34 -10.73 0.45 -1.66
CA ILE A 34 -9.69 -0.35 -1.03
C ILE A 34 -8.48 -0.28 -1.96
N VAL A 35 -7.40 0.33 -1.46
CA VAL A 35 -6.15 0.52 -2.18
C VAL A 35 -5.12 -0.44 -1.62
N ASP A 36 -4.98 -1.56 -2.31
CA ASP A 36 -4.03 -2.61 -2.01
C ASP A 36 -2.63 -2.26 -2.56
N LEU A 37 -1.65 -2.19 -1.66
CA LEU A 37 -0.28 -1.79 -1.97
C LEU A 37 0.68 -2.99 -2.12
N ARG A 38 0.16 -4.21 -2.21
CA ARG A 38 0.94 -5.44 -2.10
C ARG A 38 1.38 -5.97 -3.45
N GLN A 39 2.68 -6.15 -3.62
CA GLN A 39 3.26 -6.84 -4.78
C GLN A 39 3.31 -8.36 -4.53
N GLU A 40 3.51 -8.78 -3.29
CA GLU A 40 3.47 -10.16 -2.87
C GLU A 40 2.13 -10.80 -3.24
N SER A 41 2.17 -12.05 -3.71
CA SER A 41 0.97 -12.79 -4.06
C SER A 41 0.17 -13.07 -2.79
N HIS A 42 -1.08 -12.64 -2.75
CA HIS A 42 -1.94 -12.77 -1.58
C HIS A 42 -3.41 -12.97 -1.96
N GLY A 43 -4.23 -13.31 -0.97
CA GLY A 43 -5.66 -13.44 -1.13
C GLY A 43 -6.29 -14.07 0.10
N PHE A 44 -7.41 -14.75 -0.10
CA PHE A 44 -8.18 -15.34 0.98
C PHE A 44 -8.38 -16.83 0.76
N VAL A 45 -8.21 -17.61 1.82
CA VAL A 45 -8.59 -19.03 1.89
C VAL A 45 -9.50 -19.22 3.09
N ASN A 46 -10.73 -19.70 2.85
CA ASN A 46 -11.78 -19.86 3.87
C ASN A 46 -12.01 -18.59 4.74
N GLY A 47 -11.77 -17.40 4.19
CA GLY A 47 -11.89 -16.12 4.88
C GLY A 47 -10.66 -15.64 5.66
N ILE A 48 -9.60 -16.44 5.68
CA ILE A 48 -8.29 -16.10 6.26
C ILE A 48 -7.45 -15.39 5.20
N GLY A 49 -6.89 -14.23 5.53
CA GLY A 49 -5.92 -13.54 4.67
C GLY A 49 -4.60 -14.31 4.65
N VAL A 50 -4.07 -14.57 3.46
CA VAL A 50 -2.81 -15.31 3.26
C VAL A 50 -1.95 -14.66 2.20
N SER A 51 -0.63 -14.80 2.33
CA SER A 51 0.34 -14.38 1.32
C SER A 51 1.45 -15.41 1.12
N ALA A 52 1.93 -15.52 -0.12
CA ALA A 52 3.13 -16.27 -0.42
C ALA A 52 4.36 -15.49 0.05
N TYR A 53 5.12 -16.07 0.97
CA TYR A 53 6.28 -15.41 1.56
C TYR A 53 7.60 -16.06 1.14
N ILE A 54 8.58 -15.22 0.79
CA ILE A 54 10.01 -15.57 0.78
C ILE A 54 10.76 -14.49 1.57
N SER A 55 12.08 -14.66 1.78
CA SER A 55 12.90 -13.65 2.46
C SER A 55 12.63 -12.23 1.94
N ARG A 56 12.35 -11.30 2.87
CA ARG A 56 11.99 -9.89 2.64
C ARG A 56 10.64 -9.64 1.97
N ASP A 57 9.79 -10.66 1.86
CA ASP A 57 8.49 -10.58 1.17
C ASP A 57 8.62 -10.26 -0.34
N TRP A 58 9.72 -10.70 -0.96
CA TRP A 58 10.12 -10.32 -2.32
C TRP A 58 9.79 -11.36 -3.40
N VAL A 59 8.76 -12.17 -3.19
CA VAL A 59 8.40 -13.33 -4.06
C VAL A 59 8.16 -12.93 -5.52
N ASN A 60 7.79 -11.67 -5.75
CA ASN A 60 7.41 -11.15 -7.05
C ASN A 60 8.34 -10.03 -7.56
N VAL A 61 9.49 -9.79 -6.91
CA VAL A 61 10.47 -8.80 -7.40
C VAL A 61 10.93 -9.18 -8.80
N GLY A 62 10.94 -8.19 -9.70
CA GLY A 62 11.31 -8.37 -11.11
C GLY A 62 10.20 -8.88 -12.03
N LYS A 63 9.03 -9.24 -11.50
CA LYS A 63 7.86 -9.60 -12.32
C LYS A 63 7.09 -8.34 -12.76
N SER A 64 6.43 -8.45 -13.91
CA SER A 64 5.48 -7.43 -14.36
C SER A 64 4.16 -7.53 -13.59
N VAL A 65 3.41 -6.43 -13.55
CA VAL A 65 2.09 -6.35 -12.89
C VAL A 65 1.16 -7.49 -13.36
N ALA A 66 1.08 -7.71 -14.68
CA ALA A 66 0.23 -8.75 -15.26
C ALA A 66 0.68 -10.16 -14.89
N GLN A 67 2.00 -10.40 -14.78
CA GLN A 67 2.52 -11.70 -14.38
C GLN A 67 2.18 -12.01 -12.92
N VAL A 68 2.31 -11.02 -12.03
CA VAL A 68 1.94 -11.17 -10.60
C VAL A 68 0.47 -11.52 -10.45
N GLU A 69 -0.44 -10.79 -11.11
CA GLU A 69 -1.89 -11.07 -11.02
C GLU A 69 -2.24 -12.46 -11.54
N LYS A 70 -1.60 -12.88 -12.63
CA LYS A 70 -1.79 -14.22 -13.21
C LYS A 70 -1.30 -15.31 -12.25
N ASP A 71 -0.08 -15.17 -11.71
CA ASP A 71 0.53 -16.13 -10.81
C ASP A 71 -0.23 -16.24 -9.49
N GLU A 72 -0.61 -15.11 -8.90
CA GLU A 72 -1.40 -15.05 -7.67
C GLU A 72 -2.74 -15.76 -7.83
N LYS A 73 -3.46 -15.48 -8.92
CA LYS A 73 -4.73 -16.16 -9.19
C LYS A 73 -4.53 -17.65 -9.37
N ALA A 74 -3.51 -18.08 -10.10
CA ALA A 74 -3.22 -19.51 -10.28
C ALA A 74 -2.85 -20.19 -8.95
N TRP A 75 -2.04 -19.53 -8.14
CA TRP A 75 -1.64 -19.98 -6.80
C TRP A 75 -2.87 -20.18 -5.89
N LEU A 76 -3.74 -19.17 -5.76
CA LEU A 76 -4.97 -19.29 -4.97
C LEU A 76 -5.90 -20.41 -5.48
N ARG A 77 -6.04 -20.57 -6.81
CA ARG A 77 -6.87 -21.64 -7.38
C ARG A 77 -6.26 -23.03 -7.16
N SER A 78 -4.94 -23.15 -7.05
CA SER A 78 -4.29 -24.42 -6.73
C SER A 78 -4.57 -24.87 -5.29
N ALA A 79 -4.80 -23.94 -4.37
CA ALA A 79 -5.11 -24.25 -2.96
C ALA A 79 -6.40 -25.07 -2.81
N LEU A 80 -7.33 -24.97 -3.77
CA LEU A 80 -8.59 -25.74 -3.78
C LEU A 80 -8.42 -27.23 -4.10
N LYS A 81 -7.22 -27.67 -4.53
CA LYS A 81 -7.01 -29.06 -5.00
C LYS A 81 -6.63 -30.03 -3.88
N SER A 82 -6.07 -29.53 -2.80
CA SER A 82 -5.56 -30.32 -1.68
C SER A 82 -5.41 -29.45 -0.44
N PRO A 83 -5.42 -30.02 0.77
CA PRO A 83 -5.08 -29.28 1.96
C PRO A 83 -3.73 -28.57 1.84
N ILE A 84 -3.67 -27.33 2.29
CA ILE A 84 -2.45 -26.50 2.30
C ILE A 84 -1.94 -26.33 3.74
N GLU A 85 -0.68 -25.91 3.86
CA GLU A 85 -0.12 -25.45 5.12
C GLU A 85 -0.05 -23.93 5.12
N ILE A 86 -0.50 -23.31 6.21
CA ILE A 86 -0.39 -21.88 6.46
C ILE A 86 0.39 -21.73 7.75
N SER A 87 1.40 -20.86 7.75
CA SER A 87 2.23 -20.63 8.92
C SER A 87 2.19 -19.17 9.36
N GLU A 88 2.13 -18.95 10.66
CA GLU A 88 2.51 -17.68 11.26
C GLU A 88 4.03 -17.57 11.28
N LEU A 89 4.56 -16.37 11.06
CA LEU A 89 6.00 -16.12 11.06
C LEU A 89 6.45 -15.48 12.37
N ASP A 90 7.56 -15.96 12.93
CA ASP A 90 8.21 -15.33 14.09
C ASP A 90 8.99 -14.05 13.73
N ASP A 91 9.65 -13.46 14.73
CA ASP A 91 10.49 -12.27 14.60
C ASP A 91 11.73 -12.47 13.71
N ASP A 92 12.14 -13.72 13.49
CA ASP A 92 13.22 -14.11 12.58
C ASP A 92 12.69 -14.54 11.20
N LYS A 93 11.40 -14.34 10.96
CA LYS A 93 10.69 -14.64 9.71
C LYS A 93 10.73 -16.12 9.34
N LYS A 94 10.72 -16.99 10.35
CA LYS A 94 10.60 -18.43 10.20
C LYS A 94 9.18 -18.89 10.55
N PRO A 95 8.69 -20.00 9.97
CA PRO A 95 7.45 -20.62 10.39
C PRO A 95 7.49 -20.95 11.89
N TYR A 96 6.53 -20.42 12.65
CA TYR A 96 6.38 -20.66 14.10
C TYR A 96 5.26 -21.66 14.37
N GLU A 97 4.03 -21.28 14.04
CA GLU A 97 2.85 -22.17 14.12
C GLU A 97 2.36 -22.49 12.72
N THR A 98 2.13 -23.77 12.44
CA THR A 98 1.68 -24.25 11.12
C THR A 98 0.35 -24.98 11.23
N TYR A 99 -0.58 -24.56 10.39
CA TYR A 99 -1.94 -25.07 10.32
C TYR A 99 -2.17 -25.75 8.98
N LYS A 100 -2.62 -27.01 9.02
CA LYS A 100 -3.04 -27.72 7.81
C LYS A 100 -4.53 -27.54 7.59
N ILE A 101 -4.90 -26.91 6.49
CA ILE A 101 -6.28 -26.47 6.23
C ILE A 101 -6.74 -27.02 4.89
N ALA A 102 -7.92 -27.66 4.88
CA ALA A 102 -8.64 -27.97 3.65
C ALA A 102 -9.32 -26.69 3.15
N VAL A 103 -9.11 -26.34 1.88
CA VAL A 103 -9.60 -25.07 1.31
C VAL A 103 -10.88 -25.32 0.52
N ASP A 104 -11.99 -24.77 1.02
CA ASP A 104 -13.30 -24.84 0.38
C ASP A 104 -13.55 -23.61 -0.49
N ASN A 105 -12.98 -22.47 -0.12
CA ASN A 105 -13.11 -21.20 -0.83
C ASN A 105 -11.78 -20.48 -0.93
N ALA A 106 -11.45 -20.01 -2.14
CA ALA A 106 -10.28 -19.18 -2.40
C ALA A 106 -10.65 -18.00 -3.29
N LEU A 107 -10.37 -16.77 -2.83
CA LEU A 107 -10.65 -15.53 -3.56
C LEU A 107 -9.40 -14.66 -3.64
N THR A 108 -9.22 -13.99 -4.77
CA THR A 108 -8.34 -12.82 -4.83
C THR A 108 -8.94 -11.68 -4.01
N GLU A 109 -8.12 -10.75 -3.53
CA GLU A 109 -8.65 -9.59 -2.80
C GLU A 109 -9.61 -8.75 -3.66
N LYS A 110 -9.30 -8.59 -4.95
CA LYS A 110 -10.21 -7.94 -5.91
C LYS A 110 -11.59 -8.60 -5.96
N GLU A 111 -11.65 -9.93 -6.10
CA GLU A 111 -12.92 -10.68 -6.11
C GLU A 111 -13.68 -10.49 -4.78
N PHE A 112 -12.97 -10.56 -3.65
CA PHE A 112 -13.53 -10.36 -2.33
C PHE A 112 -14.11 -8.94 -2.12
N VAL A 113 -13.33 -7.89 -2.38
CA VAL A 113 -13.71 -6.48 -2.20
C VAL A 113 -14.88 -6.11 -3.12
N THR A 114 -14.80 -6.50 -4.40
CA THR A 114 -15.86 -6.17 -5.37
C THR A 114 -17.15 -6.92 -5.10
N SER A 115 -17.10 -8.15 -4.59
CA SER A 115 -18.31 -8.88 -4.14
C SER A 115 -19.06 -8.17 -3.00
N ARG A 116 -18.40 -7.26 -2.27
CA ARG A 116 -18.97 -6.42 -1.21
C ARG A 116 -19.34 -5.02 -1.69
N GLY A 117 -19.35 -4.80 -3.01
CA GLY A 117 -19.76 -3.56 -3.65
C GLY A 117 -18.81 -2.39 -3.42
N GLN A 118 -17.54 -2.64 -3.06
CA GLN A 118 -16.54 -1.59 -2.89
C GLN A 118 -15.61 -1.51 -4.10
N ASN A 119 -15.01 -0.34 -4.32
CA ASN A 119 -14.04 -0.16 -5.38
C ASN A 119 -12.69 -0.74 -4.95
N TYR A 120 -11.94 -1.28 -5.91
CA TYR A 120 -10.64 -1.88 -5.67
C TYR A 120 -9.60 -1.30 -6.62
N LEU A 121 -8.46 -0.89 -6.07
CA LEU A 121 -7.27 -0.48 -6.81
C LEU A 121 -6.08 -1.25 -6.26
N ARG A 122 -5.24 -1.80 -7.14
CA ARG A 122 -3.97 -2.40 -6.74
C ARG A 122 -2.80 -1.59 -7.29
N ILE A 123 -1.87 -1.25 -6.41
CA ILE A 123 -0.56 -0.68 -6.74
C ILE A 123 0.48 -1.66 -6.19
N GLN A 124 1.10 -2.45 -7.05
CA GLN A 124 2.00 -3.53 -6.64
C GLN A 124 3.37 -3.02 -6.14
N ALA A 125 3.41 -2.40 -4.97
CA ALA A 125 4.63 -1.87 -4.37
C ALA A 125 5.40 -2.97 -3.62
N THR A 126 6.67 -3.12 -3.97
CA THR A 126 7.59 -4.07 -3.32
C THR A 126 7.75 -3.71 -1.84
N ASP A 127 7.70 -4.72 -0.96
CA ASP A 127 7.86 -4.46 0.47
C ASP A 127 9.22 -3.81 0.79
N HIS A 128 9.24 -3.00 1.84
CA HIS A 128 10.37 -2.18 2.32
C HIS A 128 10.84 -1.06 1.38
N SER A 129 10.57 -1.14 0.09
CA SER A 129 11.02 -0.21 -0.95
C SER A 129 10.11 1.02 -1.09
N SER A 130 10.62 2.05 -1.78
CA SER A 130 9.84 3.23 -2.19
C SER A 130 8.97 2.93 -3.42
N PHE A 131 7.93 3.72 -3.66
CA PHE A 131 7.14 3.64 -4.90
C PHE A 131 7.99 3.98 -6.12
N THR A 132 7.75 3.29 -7.23
CA THR A 132 8.39 3.62 -8.51
C THR A 132 7.73 4.84 -9.15
N ASN A 133 8.43 5.51 -10.07
CA ASN A 133 7.86 6.65 -10.80
C ASN A 133 6.57 6.29 -11.58
N GLU A 134 6.48 5.05 -12.08
CA GLU A 134 5.28 4.55 -12.74
C GLU A 134 4.11 4.42 -11.77
N GLN A 135 4.34 3.85 -10.58
CA GLN A 135 3.33 3.73 -9.53
C GLN A 135 2.86 5.10 -9.04
N VAL A 136 3.76 6.06 -8.90
CA VAL A 136 3.40 7.44 -8.54
C VAL A 136 2.54 8.07 -9.63
N ASN A 137 2.88 7.92 -10.92
CA ASN A 137 2.04 8.42 -12.00
C ASN A 137 0.64 7.81 -11.96
N ASP A 138 0.54 6.49 -11.77
CA ASP A 138 -0.75 5.80 -11.78
C ASP A 138 -1.60 6.21 -10.56
N PHE A 139 -0.97 6.42 -9.41
CA PHE A 139 -1.63 6.99 -8.25
C PHE A 139 -2.14 8.42 -8.51
N VAL A 140 -1.34 9.31 -9.10
CA VAL A 140 -1.78 10.67 -9.46
C VAL A 140 -2.89 10.66 -10.50
N LYS A 141 -2.81 9.79 -11.51
CA LYS A 141 -3.89 9.61 -12.51
C LYS A 141 -5.18 9.12 -11.87
N PHE A 142 -5.09 8.21 -10.91
CA PHE A 142 -6.22 7.73 -10.14
C PHE A 142 -6.81 8.85 -9.28
N TYR A 143 -5.96 9.56 -8.55
CA TYR A 143 -6.34 10.68 -7.70
C TYR A 143 -7.17 11.74 -8.44
N LYS A 144 -6.73 12.13 -9.64
CA LYS A 144 -7.41 13.13 -10.48
C LYS A 144 -8.82 12.71 -10.93
N LYS A 145 -9.18 11.43 -10.80
CA LYS A 145 -10.50 10.88 -11.16
C LYS A 145 -11.41 10.67 -9.95
N LEU A 146 -10.92 10.91 -8.74
CA LEU A 146 -11.68 10.67 -7.53
C LEU A 146 -12.83 11.68 -7.37
N PRO A 147 -14.02 11.22 -7.00
CA PRO A 147 -15.04 12.09 -6.44
C PRO A 147 -14.52 12.82 -5.20
N GLN A 148 -14.94 14.06 -5.00
CA GLN A 148 -14.45 14.91 -3.90
C GLN A 148 -14.64 14.26 -2.51
N ASN A 149 -15.72 13.50 -2.35
CA ASN A 149 -16.10 12.79 -1.11
C ASN A 149 -15.64 11.32 -1.07
N ALA A 150 -14.80 10.86 -2.00
CA ALA A 150 -14.28 9.50 -1.99
C ALA A 150 -13.50 9.22 -0.70
N TRP A 151 -13.63 7.99 -0.18
CA TRP A 151 -12.84 7.49 0.94
C TRP A 151 -11.82 6.47 0.46
N LEU A 152 -10.55 6.65 0.85
CA LEU A 152 -9.49 5.71 0.49
C LEU A 152 -9.01 4.95 1.74
N HIS A 153 -9.13 3.63 1.70
CA HIS A 153 -8.53 2.76 2.69
C HIS A 153 -7.27 2.14 2.09
N PHE A 154 -6.11 2.54 2.58
CA PHE A 154 -4.82 2.04 2.13
C PHE A 154 -4.35 0.89 3.01
N HIS A 155 -3.87 -0.20 2.43
CA HIS A 155 -3.26 -1.26 3.22
C HIS A 155 -2.07 -1.91 2.52
N CYS A 156 -1.24 -2.55 3.33
CA CYS A 156 -0.19 -3.44 2.90
C CYS A 156 -0.13 -4.60 3.91
N MET A 157 0.94 -5.39 3.97
CA MET A 157 1.04 -6.45 4.99
C MET A 157 0.87 -5.88 6.42
N ALA A 158 1.77 -5.01 6.88
CA ALA A 158 1.77 -4.52 8.26
C ALA A 158 0.99 -3.22 8.51
N GLY A 159 0.60 -2.49 7.46
CA GLY A 159 0.01 -1.15 7.62
C GLY A 159 1.02 -0.05 7.94
N GLU A 160 2.31 -0.34 7.85
CA GLU A 160 3.38 0.58 8.22
C GLU A 160 3.97 1.27 6.98
N GLY A 161 5.04 0.72 6.39
CA GLY A 161 5.89 1.43 5.44
C GLY A 161 5.19 1.89 4.17
N ARG A 162 4.57 0.97 3.41
CA ARG A 162 3.89 1.27 2.13
C ARG A 162 2.64 2.11 2.38
N THR A 163 1.81 1.69 3.35
CA THR A 163 0.58 2.38 3.77
C THR A 163 0.86 3.82 4.19
N THR A 164 1.79 4.04 5.13
CA THR A 164 2.07 5.41 5.60
C THR A 164 2.68 6.28 4.51
N GLN A 165 3.56 5.73 3.67
CA GLN A 165 4.16 6.48 2.56
C GLN A 165 3.08 7.01 1.59
N ILE A 166 2.13 6.17 1.18
CA ILE A 166 1.07 6.64 0.26
C ILE A 166 0.04 7.54 0.97
N MET A 167 -0.22 7.34 2.27
CA MET A 167 -1.07 8.25 3.04
C MET A 167 -0.45 9.65 3.13
N VAL A 168 0.87 9.76 3.35
CA VAL A 168 1.61 11.03 3.27
C VAL A 168 1.48 11.62 1.86
N MET A 169 1.68 10.83 0.80
CA MET A 169 1.53 11.34 -0.58
C MET A 169 0.12 11.83 -0.87
N TYR A 170 -0.92 11.10 -0.46
CA TYR A 170 -2.30 11.54 -0.62
C TYR A 170 -2.57 12.84 0.13
N ASP A 171 -2.01 12.97 1.33
CA ASP A 171 -2.16 14.15 2.15
C ASP A 171 -1.44 15.38 1.55
N ILE A 172 -0.26 15.16 0.95
CA ILE A 172 0.44 16.16 0.13
C ILE A 172 -0.44 16.60 -1.05
N LEU A 173 -1.05 15.68 -1.79
CA LEU A 173 -1.93 16.00 -2.92
C LEU A 173 -3.12 16.88 -2.51
N ARG A 174 -3.64 16.69 -1.30
CA ARG A 174 -4.83 17.41 -0.81
C ARG A 174 -4.50 18.71 -0.09
N ASN A 175 -3.36 18.79 0.58
CA ASN A 175 -3.06 19.86 1.54
C ASN A 175 -1.65 20.45 1.42
N GLY A 176 -0.79 19.93 0.54
CA GLY A 176 0.62 20.30 0.48
C GLY A 176 0.87 21.77 0.15
N LYS A 177 -0.08 22.45 -0.52
CA LYS A 177 0.02 23.89 -0.81
C LYS A 177 -0.28 24.77 0.40
N GLN A 178 -0.89 24.22 1.46
CA GLN A 178 -1.33 24.96 2.65
C GLN A 178 -0.67 24.46 3.94
N VAL A 179 -0.08 23.27 3.92
CA VAL A 179 0.46 22.59 5.10
C VAL A 179 1.89 22.16 4.79
N SER A 180 2.80 22.43 5.73
CA SER A 180 4.22 22.09 5.60
C SER A 180 4.43 20.57 5.43
N PHE A 181 5.55 20.20 4.79
CA PHE A 181 5.95 18.80 4.66
C PHE A 181 6.09 18.14 6.04
N GLU A 182 6.71 18.83 6.99
CA GLU A 182 6.94 18.37 8.36
C GLU A 182 5.62 18.09 9.08
N ASP A 183 4.64 19.00 8.98
CA ASP A 183 3.33 18.81 9.63
C ASP A 183 2.55 17.64 9.03
N ILE A 184 2.62 17.46 7.70
CA ILE A 184 2.00 16.32 7.02
C ILE A 184 2.63 15.00 7.50
N VAL A 185 3.96 14.90 7.51
CA VAL A 185 4.64 13.68 7.99
C VAL A 185 4.33 13.43 9.46
N ASN A 186 4.42 14.47 10.29
CA ASN A 186 4.22 14.36 11.73
C ASN A 186 2.80 13.92 12.07
N ARG A 187 1.77 14.50 11.43
CA ARG A 187 0.38 14.12 11.74
C ARG A 187 0.05 12.70 11.29
N GLN A 188 0.59 12.24 10.16
CA GLN A 188 0.41 10.85 9.73
C GLN A 188 1.08 9.87 10.70
N TYR A 189 2.26 10.23 11.24
CA TYR A 189 2.91 9.47 12.31
C TYR A 189 2.08 9.46 13.61
N LEU A 190 1.60 10.63 14.07
CA LEU A 190 0.82 10.77 15.30
C LEU A 190 -0.54 10.04 15.24
N LEU A 191 -1.07 9.80 14.03
CA LEU A 191 -2.27 8.99 13.81
C LEU A 191 -2.02 7.48 13.79
N GLY A 192 -0.79 7.03 14.07
CA GLY A 192 -0.43 5.61 14.15
C GLY A 192 0.31 5.08 12.92
N GLY A 193 0.64 5.93 11.94
CA GLY A 193 1.53 5.57 10.84
C GLY A 193 2.98 5.43 11.29
N ASN A 194 3.83 4.90 10.42
CA ASN A 194 5.28 4.86 10.63
C ASN A 194 5.89 6.27 10.47
N ASN A 195 7.04 6.54 11.11
CA ASN A 195 7.78 7.76 10.83
C ASN A 195 8.39 7.68 9.42
N ALA A 196 7.69 8.27 8.44
CA ALA A 196 8.04 8.21 7.03
C ALA A 196 9.38 8.90 6.68
N THR A 197 9.98 9.63 7.61
CA THR A 197 11.30 10.28 7.44
C THR A 197 12.43 9.62 8.22
N LYS A 198 12.14 8.56 8.98
CA LYS A 198 13.17 7.82 9.73
C LYS A 198 14.00 6.96 8.77
N ILE A 199 15.32 7.18 8.78
CA ILE A 199 16.29 6.42 7.96
C ILE A 199 17.17 5.47 8.78
N THR A 200 16.98 5.43 10.10
CA THR A 200 17.79 4.60 11.00
C THR A 200 17.13 3.26 11.27
N VAL A 201 17.97 2.26 11.54
CA VAL A 201 17.57 0.91 11.95
C VAL A 201 18.11 0.60 13.34
N SER A 202 17.41 -0.25 14.09
CA SER A 202 17.77 -0.57 15.47
C SER A 202 18.68 -1.79 15.60
N ASN A 203 18.88 -2.56 14.51
CA ASN A 203 19.69 -3.77 14.51
C ASN A 203 20.51 -3.88 13.21
N GLU A 204 21.59 -4.66 13.25
CA GLU A 204 22.48 -4.85 12.11
C GLU A 204 21.82 -5.65 10.97
N LYS A 205 20.94 -6.62 11.31
CA LYS A 205 20.22 -7.44 10.31
C LYS A 205 19.33 -6.60 9.38
N ASP A 206 18.88 -5.43 9.83
CA ASP A 206 18.08 -4.48 9.06
C ASP A 206 18.91 -3.41 8.34
N ALA A 207 20.25 -3.42 8.43
CA ALA A 207 21.10 -2.40 7.80
C ALA A 207 20.84 -2.23 6.29
N TYR A 208 20.42 -3.30 5.60
CA TYR A 208 20.05 -3.24 4.18
C TYR A 208 18.84 -2.32 3.88
N LYS A 209 18.01 -2.00 4.89
CA LYS A 209 16.84 -1.10 4.74
C LYS A 209 17.22 0.37 4.74
N VAL A 210 18.37 0.75 5.27
CA VAL A 210 18.83 2.16 5.32
C VAL A 210 18.81 2.84 3.94
N PRO A 211 19.42 2.27 2.87
CA PRO A 211 19.31 2.87 1.54
C PRO A 211 17.86 2.94 1.04
N LEU A 212 17.02 1.93 1.32
CA LEU A 212 15.61 1.93 0.93
C LEU A 212 14.83 3.06 1.64
N TYR A 213 15.13 3.32 2.91
CA TYR A 213 14.53 4.44 3.65
C TYR A 213 14.97 5.79 3.10
N LYS A 214 16.24 5.95 2.70
CA LYS A 214 16.70 7.17 2.03
C LYS A 214 15.92 7.44 0.75
N GLU A 215 15.67 6.41 -0.06
CA GLU A 215 14.86 6.54 -1.28
C GLU A 215 13.39 6.91 -1.00
N LYS A 216 12.81 6.41 0.10
CA LYS A 216 11.47 6.82 0.54
C LYS A 216 11.41 8.29 0.90
N VAL A 217 12.37 8.76 1.73
CA VAL A 217 12.44 10.16 2.12
C VAL A 217 12.68 11.07 0.92
N LYS A 218 13.58 10.67 0.01
CA LYS A 218 13.84 11.39 -1.23
C LYS A 218 12.55 11.53 -2.06
N LEU A 219 11.84 10.44 -2.30
CA LEU A 219 10.58 10.47 -3.04
C LEU A 219 9.57 11.40 -2.39
N LEU A 220 9.36 11.32 -1.07
CA LEU A 220 8.37 12.14 -0.38
C LEU A 220 8.67 13.65 -0.48
N LYS A 221 9.94 14.03 -0.33
CA LYS A 221 10.36 15.44 -0.48
C LYS A 221 10.18 15.95 -1.90
N MET A 222 10.62 15.17 -2.89
CA MET A 222 10.44 15.52 -4.30
C MET A 222 8.94 15.55 -4.69
N PHE A 223 8.13 14.68 -4.13
CA PHE A 223 6.69 14.64 -4.37
C PHE A 223 5.98 15.86 -3.75
N TYR A 224 6.41 16.29 -2.57
CA TYR A 224 5.95 17.55 -1.98
C TYR A 224 6.29 18.75 -2.87
N GLU A 225 7.53 18.83 -3.35
CA GLU A 225 7.96 19.89 -4.28
C GLU A 225 7.16 19.86 -5.60
N TYR A 226 6.97 18.68 -6.19
CA TYR A 226 6.14 18.49 -7.38
C TYR A 226 4.73 19.05 -7.18
N VAL A 227 4.05 18.71 -6.09
CA VAL A 227 2.66 19.15 -5.84
C VAL A 227 2.60 20.65 -5.52
N THR A 228 3.56 21.18 -4.76
CA THR A 228 3.53 22.59 -4.33
C THR A 228 3.93 23.56 -5.43
N THR A 229 4.77 23.12 -6.38
CA THR A 229 5.20 23.94 -7.53
C THR A 229 4.32 23.78 -8.76
N SER A 230 3.51 22.71 -8.84
CA SER A 230 2.60 22.47 -9.97
C SER A 230 1.26 23.20 -9.82
N PRO A 231 0.57 23.55 -10.92
CA PRO A 231 -0.85 23.93 -10.89
C PRO A 231 -1.75 22.86 -10.23
N ASP A 232 -2.91 23.26 -9.71
CA ASP A 232 -3.82 22.38 -8.95
C ASP A 232 -4.28 21.15 -9.75
N ASP A 233 -4.42 21.29 -11.07
CA ASP A 233 -4.83 20.21 -11.96
C ASP A 233 -3.68 19.25 -12.31
N LEU A 234 -2.45 19.50 -11.84
CA LEU A 234 -1.26 18.69 -12.08
C LEU A 234 -1.11 18.31 -13.58
N PRO A 235 -0.88 19.30 -14.48
CA PRO A 235 -0.90 19.08 -15.92
C PRO A 235 0.36 18.35 -16.41
N ILE A 236 1.49 18.53 -15.74
CA ILE A 236 2.74 17.80 -15.98
C ILE A 236 2.71 16.53 -15.12
N SER A 237 2.93 15.36 -15.74
CA SER A 237 3.01 14.11 -14.99
C SER A 237 4.24 14.06 -14.10
N TRP A 238 4.16 13.34 -12.98
CA TRP A 238 5.27 13.13 -12.05
C TRP A 238 6.56 12.69 -12.77
N SER A 239 6.49 11.68 -13.64
CA SER A 239 7.68 11.23 -14.38
C SER A 239 8.27 12.27 -15.32
N LYS A 240 7.45 13.16 -15.89
CA LYS A 240 7.96 14.25 -16.72
C LYS A 240 8.63 15.30 -15.85
N TRP A 241 7.97 15.71 -14.76
CA TRP A 241 8.50 16.68 -13.80
C TRP A 241 9.84 16.22 -13.21
N ILE A 242 9.95 14.95 -12.80
CA ILE A 242 11.20 14.38 -12.26
C ILE A 242 12.33 14.40 -13.27
N LYS A 243 12.07 14.13 -14.56
CA LYS A 243 13.12 14.21 -15.59
C LYS A 243 13.66 15.64 -15.75
N GLU A 244 12.79 16.63 -15.63
CA GLU A 244 13.17 18.04 -15.75
C GLU A 244 13.94 18.55 -14.51
N HIS A 245 13.69 17.97 -13.33
CA HIS A 245 14.27 18.43 -12.05
C HIS A 245 15.40 17.55 -11.50
N ASN A 246 15.59 16.32 -12.02
CA ASN A 246 16.72 15.47 -11.67
C ASN A 246 18.08 16.01 -12.18
N HIS A 247 18.09 16.92 -13.15
CA HIS A 247 19.31 17.58 -13.62
C HIS A 247 19.84 18.68 -12.68
N ILE A 248 19.15 18.95 -11.57
CA ILE A 248 19.45 20.05 -10.64
C ILE A 248 20.00 19.53 -9.29
N GLN A 249 20.01 18.21 -9.06
CA GLN A 249 20.39 17.59 -7.77
C GLN A 249 21.59 16.62 -7.83
N GLU A 250 22.35 16.61 -8.93
CA GLU A 250 23.74 16.11 -8.96
C GLU A 250 24.73 17.28 -8.83
#